data_AF-A0A7S0EKE9-F1
#
_entry.id   AF-A0A7S0EKE9-F1
#
_cell.length_a   1.000
_cell.length_b   1.000
_cell.length_c   1.000
_cell.angle_alpha   90.00
_cell.angle_beta   90.00
_cell.angle_gamma   90.00
#
_symmetry.space_group_name_H-M   'P 1'
#
loop_
_entity.id
_entity.type
_entity.pdbx_description
1 polymer ?
#
loop_
_entity_poly.entity_id
_entity_poly.type
_entity_poly.pdbx_seq_one_letter_code
_entity_poly.pdbx_strand_id
1 'polypeptide(L)'
;MAARLEILLVQEQRAQAFDDMEQAFKALLSSQIAPESLQQGQGDHSKLEAEFIAVCNMVTTKFKALSAQMISIEERLKLTENSDDIKLANMIRNIQDEEREHIRLVIALQVERKRLEMLRQTADKTGKCHQKHNDEHGCECGAKLEEEIEDLKELISIQEDKVKWMKQQNADNESKINEYLDEVRYWEGEC
;
A
#
# COMPACT_ATOMS: atom_id res chain seq x y z
N MET A 1 4.73 31.37 -3.20
CA MET A 1 5.68 30.72 -2.27
C MET A 1 5.02 29.89 -1.17
N ALA A 2 4.15 30.45 -0.31
CA ALA A 2 3.57 29.69 0.83
C ALA A 2 2.89 28.36 0.44
N ALA A 3 2.04 28.39 -0.59
CA ALA A 3 1.35 27.19 -1.08
C ALA A 3 2.31 26.07 -1.54
N ARG A 4 3.48 26.41 -2.08
CA ARG A 4 4.46 25.43 -2.60
C ARG A 4 5.19 24.68 -1.48
N LEU A 5 5.57 25.39 -0.42
CA LEU A 5 6.12 24.79 0.80
C LEU A 5 5.08 23.90 1.51
N GLU A 6 3.83 24.35 1.55
CA GLU A 6 2.73 23.55 2.11
C GLU A 6 2.52 22.23 1.35
N ILE A 7 2.64 22.23 0.02
CA ILE A 7 2.53 21.01 -0.82
C ILE A 7 3.62 20.01 -0.44
N LEU A 8 4.88 20.45 -0.37
CA LEU A 8 6.01 19.57 -0.03
C LEU A 8 5.83 18.94 1.36
N LEU A 9 5.43 19.73 2.36
CA LEU A 9 5.16 19.25 3.70
C LEU A 9 4.03 18.21 3.72
N VAL A 10 2.96 18.43 2.96
CA VAL A 10 1.86 17.46 2.87
C VAL A 10 2.34 16.16 2.22
N GLN A 11 3.18 16.24 1.18
CA GLN A 11 3.70 15.05 0.52
C GLN A 11 4.68 14.25 1.38
N GLU A 12 5.60 14.92 2.08
CA GLU A 12 6.50 14.28 3.04
C GLU A 12 5.70 13.55 4.14
N GLN A 13 4.66 14.20 4.67
CA GLN A 13 3.83 13.61 5.73
C GLN A 13 3.00 12.41 5.23
N ARG A 14 2.63 12.38 3.96
CA ARG A 14 1.95 11.25 3.30
C ARG A 14 2.91 10.09 3.08
N ALA A 15 4.10 10.36 2.54
CA ALA A 15 5.15 9.35 2.34
C ALA A 15 5.49 8.64 3.67
N GLN A 16 5.71 9.42 4.74
CA GLN A 16 5.96 8.85 6.07
C GLN A 16 4.80 7.97 6.56
N ALA A 17 3.55 8.38 6.32
CA ALA A 17 2.38 7.62 6.74
C ALA A 17 2.24 6.28 5.97
N PHE A 18 2.68 6.23 4.71
CA PHE A 18 2.79 4.97 3.97
C PHE A 18 3.88 4.07 4.54
N ASP A 19 5.05 4.61 4.84
CA ASP A 19 6.16 3.85 5.40
C ASP A 19 5.78 3.24 6.75
N ASP A 20 5.07 3.99 7.61
CA ASP A 20 4.55 3.50 8.89
C ASP A 20 3.63 2.28 8.68
N MET A 21 2.74 2.33 7.67
CA MET A 21 1.84 1.23 7.33
C MET A 21 2.60 0.02 6.75
N GLU A 22 3.58 0.25 5.87
CA GLU A 22 4.38 -0.82 5.26
C GLU A 22 5.24 -1.54 6.32
N GLN A 23 5.83 -0.79 7.26
CA GLN A 23 6.60 -1.34 8.38
C GLN A 23 5.72 -2.18 9.32
N ALA A 24 4.55 -1.66 9.71
CA ALA A 24 3.61 -2.38 10.57
C ALA A 24 3.12 -3.69 9.91
N PHE A 25 2.88 -3.65 8.59
CA PHE A 25 2.51 -4.84 7.84
C PHE A 25 3.65 -5.87 7.76
N LYS A 26 4.89 -5.43 7.51
CA LYS A 26 6.08 -6.30 7.54
C LYS A 26 6.25 -6.97 8.90
N ALA A 27 6.04 -6.24 10.00
CA ALA A 27 6.10 -6.80 11.35
C ALA A 27 5.03 -7.89 11.56
N LEU A 28 3.80 -7.66 11.09
CA LEU A 28 2.70 -8.64 11.14
C LEU A 28 2.97 -9.89 10.31
N LEU A 29 3.66 -9.77 9.17
CA LEU A 29 4.06 -10.92 8.36
C LEU A 29 5.22 -11.69 8.99
N SER A 30 6.19 -10.98 9.55
CA SER A 30 7.38 -11.58 10.16
C SER A 30 7.01 -12.50 11.34
N SER A 31 5.98 -12.15 12.10
CA SER A 31 5.47 -12.99 13.20
C SER A 31 4.70 -14.24 12.74
N GLN A 32 4.31 -14.31 11.46
CA GLN A 32 3.66 -15.49 10.87
C GLN A 32 4.68 -16.51 10.34
N ILE A 33 5.93 -16.09 10.08
CA ILE A 33 6.97 -16.92 9.43
C ILE A 33 7.80 -17.71 10.45
N ALA A 34 7.76 -17.40 11.74
CA ALA A 34 8.52 -18.15 12.76
C ALA A 34 7.95 -19.57 12.94
N PRO A 35 8.70 -20.63 12.56
CA PRO A 35 8.37 -21.99 12.97
C PRO A 35 8.79 -22.14 14.44
N GLU A 36 7.98 -22.85 15.23
CA GLU A 36 8.34 -23.35 16.58
C GLU A 36 8.29 -22.34 17.76
N SER A 37 7.08 -22.07 18.25
CA SER A 37 6.81 -22.09 19.69
C SER A 37 5.31 -22.21 19.96
N LEU A 38 4.78 -23.41 19.68
CA LEU A 38 3.46 -23.88 20.10
C LEU A 38 3.41 -23.93 21.63
N GLN A 39 3.09 -22.81 22.29
CA GLN A 39 2.36 -22.71 23.57
C GLN A 39 2.27 -21.27 24.12
N GLN A 40 3.02 -20.30 23.57
CA GLN A 40 2.92 -18.87 23.94
C GLN A 40 2.51 -17.91 22.79
N GLY A 41 2.48 -18.38 21.53
CA GLY A 41 2.40 -17.52 20.33
C GLY A 41 1.04 -16.98 19.89
N GLN A 42 -0.09 -17.31 20.54
CA GLN A 42 -1.39 -16.73 20.18
C GLN A 42 -1.57 -15.28 20.69
N GLY A 43 -0.92 -14.93 21.80
CA GLY A 43 -1.01 -13.58 22.39
C GLY A 43 -0.25 -12.53 21.58
N ASP A 44 0.94 -12.86 21.08
CA ASP A 44 1.79 -11.93 20.33
C ASP A 44 1.27 -11.66 18.92
N HIS A 45 0.69 -12.65 18.25
CA HIS A 45 0.06 -12.43 16.93
C HIS A 45 -1.16 -11.52 17.05
N SER A 46 -2.08 -11.81 17.98
CA SER A 46 -3.26 -10.97 18.21
C SER A 46 -2.90 -9.53 18.60
N LYS A 47 -1.79 -9.35 19.34
CA LYS A 47 -1.27 -8.03 19.69
C LYS A 47 -0.72 -7.29 18.46
N LEU A 48 0.08 -7.95 17.62
CA LEU A 48 0.63 -7.36 16.39
C LEU A 48 -0.47 -7.04 15.37
N GLU A 49 -1.53 -7.85 15.30
CA GLU A 49 -2.71 -7.58 14.48
C GLU A 49 -3.45 -6.34 14.98
N ALA A 50 -3.65 -6.21 16.30
CA ALA A 50 -4.24 -5.03 16.91
C ALA A 50 -3.38 -3.76 16.69
N GLU A 51 -2.05 -3.89 16.79
CA GLU A 51 -1.10 -2.81 16.50
C GLU A 51 -1.16 -2.39 15.02
N PHE A 52 -1.21 -3.36 14.10
CA PHE A 52 -1.37 -3.09 12.67
C PHE A 52 -2.70 -2.37 12.37
N ILE A 53 -3.80 -2.81 12.97
CA ILE A 53 -5.12 -2.15 12.84
C ILE A 53 -5.06 -0.72 13.39
N ALA A 54 -4.39 -0.50 14.52
CA ALA A 54 -4.21 0.83 15.10
C ALA A 54 -3.41 1.76 14.17
N VAL A 55 -2.32 1.27 13.58
CA VAL A 55 -1.54 2.01 12.57
C VAL A 55 -2.40 2.31 11.35
N CYS A 56 -3.16 1.34 10.83
CA CYS A 56 -4.06 1.56 9.70
C CYS A 56 -5.10 2.67 9.98
N ASN A 57 -5.69 2.67 11.18
CA ASN A 57 -6.67 3.69 11.58
C ASN A 57 -6.03 5.08 11.73
N MET A 58 -4.83 5.15 12.32
CA MET A 58 -4.07 6.39 12.45
C MET A 58 -3.70 6.94 11.07
N VAL A 59 -3.11 6.11 10.21
CA VAL A 59 -2.71 6.48 8.85
C VAL A 59 -3.92 6.92 8.03
N THR A 60 -5.04 6.20 8.09
CA THR A 60 -6.30 6.60 7.42
C THR A 60 -6.78 7.99 7.86
N THR A 61 -6.73 8.27 9.16
CA THR A 61 -7.14 9.57 9.70
C THR A 61 -6.19 10.69 9.23
N LYS A 62 -4.88 10.43 9.27
CA LYS A 62 -3.86 11.35 8.79
C LYS A 62 -4.03 11.63 7.29
N PHE A 63 -4.24 10.59 6.46
CA PHE A 63 -4.49 10.75 5.03
C PHE A 63 -5.74 11.58 4.72
N LYS A 64 -6.83 11.41 5.49
CA LYS A 64 -8.03 12.24 5.34
C LYS A 64 -7.72 13.71 5.59
N ALA A 65 -7.00 14.03 6.67
CA ALA A 65 -6.61 15.40 6.99
C ALA A 65 -5.68 16.00 5.93
N LEU A 66 -4.64 15.27 5.52
CA LEU A 66 -3.68 15.70 4.49
C LEU A 66 -4.34 15.89 3.13
N SER A 67 -5.30 15.04 2.78
CA SER A 67 -6.07 15.19 1.54
C SER A 67 -6.95 16.43 1.56
N ALA A 68 -7.59 16.73 2.69
CA ALA A 68 -8.36 17.97 2.85
C ALA A 68 -7.47 19.21 2.75
N GLN A 69 -6.28 19.19 3.36
CA GLN A 69 -5.29 20.27 3.24
C GLN A 69 -4.87 20.48 1.78
N MET A 70 -4.55 19.40 1.06
CA MET A 70 -4.12 19.50 -0.33
C MET A 70 -5.23 20.00 -1.25
N ILE A 71 -6.49 19.57 -1.05
CA ILE A 71 -7.64 20.11 -1.79
C ILE A 71 -7.73 21.63 -1.58
N SER A 72 -7.58 22.10 -0.35
CA SER A 72 -7.58 23.54 -0.05
C SER A 72 -6.42 24.29 -0.71
N ILE A 73 -5.22 23.69 -0.77
CA ILE A 73 -4.08 24.28 -1.49
C ILE A 73 -4.38 24.38 -2.98
N GLU A 74 -4.88 23.30 -3.60
CA GLU A 74 -5.23 23.28 -5.02
C GLU A 74 -6.31 24.32 -5.37
N GLU A 75 -7.34 24.44 -4.55
CA GLU A 75 -8.38 25.46 -4.73
C GLU A 75 -7.78 26.87 -4.70
N ARG A 76 -6.90 27.17 -3.73
CA ARG A 76 -6.21 28.46 -3.68
C ARG A 76 -5.36 28.71 -4.93
N LEU A 77 -4.64 27.70 -5.42
CA LEU A 77 -3.82 27.81 -6.62
C LEU A 77 -4.67 28.03 -7.88
N LYS A 78 -5.82 27.36 -8.00
CA LYS A 78 -6.77 27.54 -9.12
C LYS A 78 -7.45 28.91 -9.14
N LEU A 79 -7.54 29.58 -7.99
CA LEU A 79 -8.10 30.93 -7.89
C LEU A 79 -7.09 32.03 -8.28
N THR A 80 -5.85 31.67 -8.58
CA THR A 80 -4.86 32.62 -9.08
C THR A 80 -5.04 32.87 -10.58
N GLU A 81 -4.67 34.07 -11.05
CA GLU A 81 -4.58 34.36 -12.51
C GLU A 81 -3.27 33.83 -13.12
N ASN A 82 -2.40 33.20 -12.32
CA ASN A 82 -1.10 32.71 -12.75
C ASN A 82 -1.24 31.32 -13.41
N SER A 83 -0.90 31.24 -14.70
CA SER A 83 -0.99 30.00 -15.48
C SER A 83 -0.15 28.85 -14.90
N ASP A 84 0.98 29.17 -14.26
CA ASP A 84 1.88 28.15 -13.73
C ASP A 84 1.36 27.56 -12.42
N ASP A 85 0.69 28.36 -11.59
CA ASP A 85 0.04 27.89 -10.36
C ASP A 85 -1.20 27.04 -10.69
N ILE A 86 -1.92 27.35 -11.77
CA ILE A 86 -3.01 26.50 -12.30
C ILE A 86 -2.48 25.15 -12.80
N LYS A 87 -1.36 25.14 -13.56
CA LYS A 87 -0.71 23.90 -14.00
C LYS A 87 -0.27 23.05 -12.81
N LEU A 88 0.36 23.68 -11.81
CA LEU A 88 0.78 23.01 -10.58
C LEU A 88 -0.42 22.37 -9.86
N ALA A 89 -1.55 23.07 -9.74
CA ALA A 89 -2.76 22.51 -9.13
C ALA A 89 -3.29 21.27 -9.88
N ASN A 90 -3.21 21.27 -11.21
CA ASN A 90 -3.63 20.13 -12.02
C ASN A 90 -2.66 18.94 -11.89
N MET A 91 -1.35 19.20 -11.84
CA MET A 91 -0.35 18.16 -11.59
C MET A 91 -0.54 17.52 -10.23
N ILE A 92 -0.78 18.32 -9.19
CA ILE A 92 -1.06 17.81 -7.83
C ILE A 92 -2.29 16.91 -7.84
N ARG A 93 -3.40 17.33 -8.46
CA ARG A 93 -4.61 16.52 -8.56
C ARG A 93 -4.35 15.16 -9.22
N ASN A 94 -3.61 15.14 -10.34
CA ASN A 94 -3.26 13.88 -11.02
C ASN A 94 -2.44 12.97 -10.10
N ILE A 95 -1.45 13.52 -9.40
CA ILE A 95 -0.61 12.78 -8.46
C ILE A 95 -1.44 12.23 -7.29
N GLN A 96 -2.41 12.99 -6.78
CA GLN A 96 -3.34 12.49 -5.74
C GLN A 96 -4.21 11.32 -6.22
N ASP A 97 -4.65 11.35 -7.47
CA ASP A 97 -5.47 10.28 -8.04
C ASP A 97 -4.64 9.02 -8.27
N GLU A 98 -3.39 9.17 -8.72
CA GLU A 98 -2.43 8.07 -8.85
C GLU A 98 -2.03 7.48 -7.50
N GLU A 99 -1.75 8.31 -6.48
CA GLU A 99 -1.51 7.88 -5.10
C GLU A 99 -2.68 7.08 -4.54
N ARG A 100 -3.92 7.55 -4.78
CA ARG A 100 -5.14 6.87 -4.33
C ARG A 100 -5.29 5.51 -4.98
N GLU A 101 -5.01 5.41 -6.28
CA GLU A 101 -5.05 4.14 -7.00
C GLU A 101 -3.94 3.19 -6.52
N HIS A 102 -2.74 3.70 -6.27
CA HIS A 102 -1.66 2.92 -5.68
C HIS A 102 -2.06 2.33 -4.31
N ILE A 103 -2.68 3.13 -3.43
CA ILE A 103 -3.21 2.63 -2.13
C ILE A 103 -4.17 1.48 -2.34
N ARG A 104 -5.15 1.65 -3.24
CA ARG A 104 -6.17 0.62 -3.51
C ARG A 104 -5.54 -0.68 -3.98
N LEU A 105 -4.56 -0.59 -4.88
CA LEU A 105 -3.85 -1.77 -5.40
C LEU A 105 -3.02 -2.47 -4.32
N VAL A 106 -2.33 -1.70 -3.46
CA VAL A 106 -1.58 -2.25 -2.33
C VAL A 106 -2.53 -2.98 -1.37
N ILE A 107 -3.68 -2.39 -1.03
CA ILE A 107 -4.68 -3.03 -0.16
C ILE A 107 -5.21 -4.32 -0.79
N ALA A 108 -5.59 -4.28 -2.08
CA ALA A 108 -6.07 -5.45 -2.80
C ALA A 108 -5.03 -6.58 -2.78
N LEU A 109 -3.76 -6.25 -3.06
CA LEU A 109 -2.66 -7.20 -3.01
C LEU A 109 -2.50 -7.85 -1.63
N GLN A 110 -2.62 -7.08 -0.54
CA GLN A 110 -2.54 -7.67 0.81
C GLN A 110 -3.73 -8.58 1.13
N VAL A 111 -4.94 -8.25 0.65
CA VAL A 111 -6.12 -9.11 0.79
C VAL A 111 -5.91 -10.43 0.05
N GLU A 112 -5.42 -10.39 -1.19
CA GLU A 112 -5.17 -11.62 -1.96
C GLU A 112 -4.04 -12.46 -1.37
N ARG A 113 -2.95 -11.84 -0.89
CA ARG A 113 -1.89 -12.55 -0.14
C ARG A 113 -2.43 -13.25 1.10
N LYS A 114 -3.31 -12.59 1.86
CA LYS A 114 -3.95 -13.20 3.03
C LYS A 114 -4.89 -14.35 2.63
N ARG A 115 -5.61 -14.22 1.52
CA ARG A 115 -6.47 -15.27 0.98
C ARG A 115 -5.66 -16.50 0.55
N LEU A 116 -4.54 -16.29 -0.15
CA LEU A 116 -3.63 -17.37 -0.55
C LEU A 116 -3.11 -18.14 0.66
N GLU A 117 -2.74 -17.42 1.72
CA GLU A 117 -2.30 -18.02 2.97
C GLU A 117 -3.39 -18.90 3.60
N MET A 118 -4.64 -18.42 3.67
CA MET A 118 -5.75 -19.22 4.20
C MET A 118 -6.04 -20.47 3.34
N LEU A 119 -5.91 -20.37 2.02
CA LEU A 119 -6.06 -21.51 1.12
C LEU A 119 -4.95 -22.55 1.35
N ARG A 120 -3.69 -22.13 1.48
CA ARG A 120 -2.57 -23.03 1.81
C ARG A 120 -2.77 -23.74 3.14
N GLN A 121 -3.20 -23.03 4.18
CA GLN A 121 -3.49 -23.64 5.48
C GLN A 121 -4.64 -24.65 5.40
N THR A 122 -5.63 -24.39 4.54
CA THR A 122 -6.74 -25.31 4.28
C THR A 122 -6.25 -26.55 3.51
N ALA A 123 -5.38 -26.36 2.51
CA ALA A 123 -4.72 -27.44 1.77
C ALA A 123 -3.94 -28.37 2.70
N ASP A 124 -3.11 -27.81 3.58
CA ASP A 124 -2.29 -28.58 4.52
C ASP A 124 -3.13 -29.37 5.53
N LYS A 125 -4.20 -28.78 6.05
CA LYS A 125 -5.14 -29.48 6.95
C LYS A 125 -5.88 -30.59 6.22
N THR A 126 -6.27 -30.35 4.97
CA THR A 126 -6.97 -31.33 4.13
C THR A 126 -6.02 -32.47 3.75
N GLY A 127 -4.79 -32.18 3.36
CA GLY A 127 -3.73 -33.17 3.08
C GLY A 127 -3.39 -34.04 4.30
N LYS A 128 -3.26 -33.45 5.49
CA LYS A 128 -3.06 -34.20 6.75
C LYS A 128 -4.26 -35.08 7.12
N CYS A 129 -5.49 -34.64 6.81
CA CYS A 129 -6.70 -35.44 6.97
C CYS A 129 -6.77 -36.58 5.94
N HIS A 130 -6.30 -36.33 4.71
CA HIS A 130 -6.34 -37.28 3.60
C HIS A 130 -5.24 -38.33 3.70
N GLN A 131 -4.09 -38.06 4.33
CA GLN A 131 -3.09 -39.09 4.62
C GLN A 131 -3.61 -40.18 5.58
N LYS A 132 -4.75 -39.95 6.24
CA LYS A 132 -5.51 -40.95 7.01
C LYS A 132 -6.66 -41.62 6.24
N HIS A 133 -7.09 -41.07 5.10
CA HIS A 133 -8.33 -41.44 4.40
C HIS A 133 -8.11 -41.92 2.94
N ASN A 134 -6.93 -41.62 2.36
CA ASN A 134 -6.60 -41.98 0.99
C ASN A 134 -6.22 -43.46 0.83
N ASP A 135 -5.93 -44.16 1.93
CA ASP A 135 -5.75 -45.62 1.95
C ASP A 135 -7.08 -46.37 1.71
N GLU A 136 -8.24 -45.68 1.76
CA GLU A 136 -9.57 -46.31 1.67
C GLU A 136 -10.45 -45.86 0.49
N HIS A 137 -10.33 -44.62 -0.02
CA HIS A 137 -11.40 -44.06 -0.87
C HIS A 137 -11.05 -43.23 -2.12
N GLY A 138 -9.79 -42.93 -2.44
CA GLY A 138 -9.39 -42.27 -3.69
C GLY A 138 -10.19 -41.00 -4.05
N CYS A 139 -10.03 -39.91 -3.30
CA CYS A 139 -10.74 -38.64 -3.55
C CYS A 139 -9.96 -37.67 -4.45
N GLU A 140 -10.64 -37.03 -5.41
CA GLU A 140 -10.12 -35.98 -6.32
C GLU A 140 -10.16 -34.56 -5.73
N CYS A 141 -10.45 -34.42 -4.44
CA CYS A 141 -10.74 -33.12 -3.81
C CYS A 141 -9.52 -32.20 -3.61
N GLY A 142 -8.28 -32.67 -3.82
CA GLY A 142 -7.06 -31.85 -3.75
C GLY A 142 -6.78 -31.02 -5.02
N ALA A 143 -7.15 -31.53 -6.20
CA ALA A 143 -6.77 -30.92 -7.48
C ALA A 143 -7.41 -29.53 -7.70
N LYS A 144 -8.67 -29.34 -7.30
CA LYS A 144 -9.36 -28.03 -7.39
C LYS A 144 -8.72 -26.98 -6.48
N LEU A 145 -8.27 -27.40 -5.30
CA LEU A 145 -7.66 -26.49 -4.34
C LEU A 145 -6.24 -26.09 -4.77
N GLU A 146 -5.51 -27.00 -5.42
CA GLU A 146 -4.21 -26.70 -6.04
C GLU A 146 -4.35 -25.74 -7.23
N GLU A 147 -5.36 -25.92 -8.08
CA GLU A 147 -5.70 -25.00 -9.17
C GLU A 147 -6.02 -23.59 -8.64
N GLU A 148 -6.90 -23.48 -7.64
CA GLU A 148 -7.23 -22.18 -7.01
C GLU A 148 -6.01 -21.50 -6.37
N ILE A 149 -5.08 -22.27 -5.82
CA ILE A 149 -3.82 -21.73 -5.26
C ILE A 149 -2.93 -21.18 -6.38
N GLU A 150 -2.86 -21.85 -7.52
CA GLU A 150 -2.01 -21.42 -8.64
C GLU A 150 -2.58 -20.18 -9.34
N ASP A 151 -3.88 -20.16 -9.61
CA ASP A 151 -4.59 -18.98 -10.17
C ASP A 151 -4.38 -17.75 -9.28
N LEU A 152 -4.45 -17.93 -7.96
CA LEU A 152 -4.28 -16.83 -7.02
C LEU A 152 -2.82 -16.35 -6.94
N LYS A 153 -1.83 -17.23 -7.12
CA LYS A 153 -0.42 -16.82 -7.25
C LYS A 153 -0.19 -15.99 -8.50
N GLU A 154 -0.77 -16.38 -9.64
CA GLU A 154 -0.66 -15.63 -10.89
C GLU A 154 -1.26 -14.22 -10.74
N LEU A 155 -2.46 -14.13 -10.16
CA LEU A 155 -3.10 -12.84 -9.86
C LEU A 155 -2.24 -11.97 -8.93
N ILE A 156 -1.65 -12.55 -7.88
CA ILE A 156 -0.75 -11.83 -6.97
C ILE A 156 0.48 -11.31 -7.73
N SER A 157 1.10 -12.12 -8.60
CA SER A 157 2.25 -11.72 -9.39
C SER A 157 1.92 -10.52 -10.30
N ILE A 158 0.78 -10.57 -10.99
CA ILE A 158 0.33 -9.46 -11.86
C ILE A 158 0.09 -8.18 -11.04
N GLN A 159 -0.51 -8.32 -9.85
CA GLN A 159 -0.74 -7.17 -8.97
C GLN A 159 0.57 -6.61 -8.39
N GLU A 160 1.56 -7.45 -8.08
CA GLU A 160 2.89 -7.03 -7.61
C GLU A 160 3.62 -6.21 -8.68
N ASP A 161 3.59 -6.66 -9.94
CA ASP A 161 4.17 -5.90 -11.06
C ASP A 161 3.48 -4.54 -11.24
N LYS A 162 2.15 -4.51 -11.11
CA LYS A 162 1.39 -3.25 -11.18
C LYS A 162 1.74 -2.30 -10.03
N VAL A 163 1.89 -2.81 -8.81
CA VAL A 163 2.33 -2.01 -7.65
C VAL A 163 3.74 -1.47 -7.86
N LYS A 164 4.66 -2.30 -8.39
CA LYS A 164 6.04 -1.87 -8.69
C LYS A 164 6.06 -0.76 -9.73
N TRP A 165 5.25 -0.88 -10.79
CA TRP A 165 5.12 0.15 -11.80
C TRP A 165 4.56 1.47 -11.23
N MET A 166 3.53 1.39 -10.37
CA MET A 166 2.96 2.56 -9.69
C MET A 166 3.96 3.23 -8.74
N LYS A 167 4.77 2.46 -8.00
CA LYS A 167 5.85 3.03 -7.16
C LYS A 167 6.85 3.82 -8.00
N GLN A 168 7.22 3.32 -9.17
CA GLN A 168 8.11 4.04 -10.08
C GLN A 168 7.46 5.33 -10.60
N GLN A 169 6.20 5.29 -11.03
CA GLN A 169 5.48 6.48 -11.48
C GLN A 169 5.39 7.56 -10.40
N ASN A 170 5.15 7.17 -9.14
CA ASN A 170 5.13 8.12 -8.03
C ASN A 170 6.50 8.78 -7.81
N ALA A 171 7.60 8.02 -7.92
CA ALA A 171 8.95 8.58 -7.84
C ALA A 171 9.25 9.54 -9.00
N ASP A 172 8.81 9.20 -10.22
CA ASP A 172 8.96 10.07 -11.40
C ASP A 172 8.15 11.37 -11.23
N ASN A 173 6.96 11.29 -10.63
CA ASN A 173 6.11 12.44 -10.35
C ASN A 173 6.67 13.34 -9.25
N GLU A 174 7.23 12.76 -8.21
CA GLU A 174 7.96 13.50 -7.17
C GLU A 174 9.14 14.25 -7.78
N SER A 175 9.91 13.59 -8.65
CA SER A 175 10.99 14.24 -9.42
C SER A 175 10.48 15.41 -10.25
N LYS A 176 9.37 15.25 -10.98
CA LYS A 176 8.76 16.33 -11.77
C LYS A 176 8.28 17.49 -10.90
N ILE A 177 7.67 17.22 -9.75
CA ILE A 177 7.32 18.29 -8.80
C ILE A 177 8.58 19.02 -8.37
N ASN A 178 9.63 18.30 -7.99
CA ASN A 178 10.89 18.90 -7.55
C ASN A 178 11.55 19.73 -8.66
N GLU A 179 11.57 19.26 -9.91
CA GLU A 179 12.07 20.03 -11.07
C GLU A 179 11.29 21.34 -11.27
N TYR A 180 9.95 21.28 -11.28
CA TYR A 180 9.09 22.46 -11.39
C TYR A 180 9.25 23.44 -10.22
N LEU A 181 9.69 22.96 -9.06
CA LEU A 181 9.94 23.78 -7.88
C LEU A 181 11.39 24.29 -7.81
N ASP A 182 12.36 23.55 -8.34
CA ASP A 182 13.78 23.93 -8.39
C ASP A 182 14.05 24.98 -9.46
N GLU A 183 13.31 24.98 -10.57
CA GLU A 183 13.31 26.10 -11.51
C GLU A 183 13.00 27.42 -10.79
N VAL A 184 12.16 27.40 -9.75
CA VAL A 184 11.86 28.61 -8.95
C VAL A 184 12.96 28.96 -7.94
N ARG A 185 13.71 27.98 -7.41
CA ARG A 185 14.88 28.28 -6.53
C ARG A 185 16.02 28.94 -7.29
N TYR A 186 16.24 28.59 -8.55
CA TYR A 186 17.35 29.13 -9.33
C TYR A 186 17.19 30.64 -9.60
N TRP A 187 15.95 31.13 -9.78
CA TRP A 187 15.66 32.56 -9.92
C TRP A 187 15.69 33.36 -8.60
N GLU A 188 15.73 32.68 -7.45
CA GLU A 188 15.85 33.32 -6.12
C GLU A 188 17.31 33.50 -5.68
N GLY A 189 18.28 32.86 -6.35
CA GLY A 189 19.72 33.01 -6.08
C GLY A 189 20.40 34.18 -6.82
N GLU A 190 19.71 34.81 -7.79
CA GLU A 190 20.23 35.91 -8.61
C GLU A 190 19.53 37.27 -8.36
N CYS A 191 18.75 37.43 -7.28
CA CYS A 191 18.18 38.71 -6.85
C CYS A 191 18.74 39.20 -5.52
#